data_AF-A0A9W8F2D9-F1
#
_entry.id   AF-A0A9W8F2D9-F1
#
_cell.length_a   1.000
_cell.length_b   1.000
_cell.length_c   1.000
_cell.angle_alpha   90.00
_cell.angle_beta   90.00
_cell.angle_gamma   90.00
#
_symmetry.space_group_name_H-M   'P 1'
#
loop_
_entity.id
_entity.type
_entity.pdbx_description
1 polymer ?
#
loop_
_entity_poly.entity_id
_entity_poly.type
_entity_poly.pdbx_seq_one_letter_code
_entity_poly.pdbx_strand_id
1 'polypeptide(L)'
;MEADRGLIGVLLAMLGVYYLVVAHRHQRFAHYPSVYFTWFSLVYMLCTLLHPPVLASGRGDNIRRRAIYLAIAILQGLSMMLISSCLLKQGRGNLWAVFGRVCLGGLSGTSLSFYLLAMSGNGGLVQHAGGRAGIAVACAAVMTITLLYLPGRMFSACSAILGSYVLVLGIDCFARTGYINHLAVFTRCRPDIEYHAEHSGMLLQAVALVLAMLGGFIQRLCALLRFRNVLAGR
;
A
#
# COMPACT_ATOMS: atom_id res chain seq x y z
N MET A 1 5.11 13.06 19.86
CA MET A 1 5.33 13.07 18.39
C MET A 1 6.44 12.14 17.93
N GLU A 2 7.61 12.05 18.57
CA GLU A 2 8.64 11.07 18.15
C GLU A 2 8.26 9.62 18.54
N ALA A 3 7.76 9.41 19.77
CA ALA A 3 7.29 8.11 20.22
C ALA A 3 6.15 7.54 19.34
N ASP A 4 5.24 8.41 18.90
CA ASP A 4 4.09 8.02 18.06
C ASP A 4 4.54 7.50 16.68
N ARG A 5 5.62 8.07 16.12
CA ARG A 5 6.17 7.64 14.81
C ARG A 5 6.85 6.29 14.91
N GLY A 6 7.56 6.03 16.00
CA GLY A 6 8.19 4.73 16.26
C GLY A 6 7.15 3.62 16.28
N LEU A 7 6.03 3.83 17.00
CA LEU A 7 4.93 2.87 17.06
C LEU A 7 4.31 2.62 15.68
N ILE A 8 4.01 3.69 14.92
CA ILE A 8 3.46 3.57 13.55
C ILE A 8 4.44 2.81 12.63
N GLY A 9 5.73 3.11 12.71
CA GLY A 9 6.76 2.43 11.93
C GLY A 9 6.82 0.94 12.24
N VAL A 10 6.79 0.56 13.52
CA VAL A 10 6.77 -0.85 13.94
C VAL A 10 5.50 -1.56 13.47
N LEU A 11 4.33 -0.94 13.60
CA LEU A 11 3.06 -1.50 13.13
C LEU A 11 3.07 -1.72 11.60
N LEU A 12 3.57 -0.75 10.84
CA LEU A 12 3.72 -0.88 9.39
C LEU A 12 4.75 -1.96 9.03
N ALA A 13 5.88 -2.03 9.72
CA ALA A 13 6.88 -3.06 9.48
C ALA A 13 6.32 -4.47 9.73
N MET A 14 5.62 -4.68 10.86
CA MET A 14 4.96 -5.95 11.16
C MET A 14 3.91 -6.32 10.11
N LEU A 15 3.12 -5.35 9.66
CA LEU A 15 2.15 -5.56 8.60
C LEU A 15 2.82 -5.90 7.26
N GLY A 16 3.94 -5.25 6.93
CA GLY A 16 4.74 -5.54 5.74
C GLY A 16 5.29 -6.96 5.75
N VAL A 17 5.86 -7.40 6.90
CA VAL A 17 6.32 -8.78 7.10
C VAL A 17 5.15 -9.77 6.97
N TYR A 18 3.98 -9.46 7.54
CA TYR A 18 2.78 -10.28 7.37
C TYR A 18 2.41 -10.46 5.89
N TYR A 19 2.41 -9.38 5.10
CA TYR A 19 2.14 -9.44 3.67
C TYR A 19 3.23 -10.17 2.87
N LEU A 20 4.49 -10.08 3.28
CA LEU A 20 5.62 -10.75 2.62
C LEU A 20 5.66 -12.26 2.88
N VAL A 21 5.33 -12.71 4.09
CA VAL A 21 5.55 -14.12 4.49
C VAL A 21 4.25 -14.90 4.64
N VAL A 22 3.23 -14.30 5.26
CA VAL A 22 2.06 -15.03 5.78
C VAL A 22 0.83 -14.88 4.89
N ALA A 23 0.69 -13.77 4.17
CA ALA A 23 -0.53 -13.44 3.42
C ALA A 23 -0.99 -14.55 2.47
N HIS A 24 -0.07 -15.23 1.77
CA HIS A 24 -0.46 -16.33 0.87
C HIS A 24 -1.06 -17.52 1.62
N ARG A 25 -0.61 -17.82 2.84
CA ARG A 25 -1.20 -18.87 3.68
C ARG A 25 -2.57 -18.45 4.21
N HIS A 26 -2.77 -17.15 4.43
CA HIS A 26 -3.96 -16.58 5.07
C HIS A 26 -4.69 -15.62 4.12
N GLN A 27 -4.93 -16.05 2.87
CA GLN A 27 -5.49 -15.17 1.82
C GLN A 27 -6.78 -14.48 2.26
N ARG A 28 -7.67 -15.21 2.94
CA ARG A 28 -8.92 -14.66 3.51
C ARG A 28 -8.68 -13.49 4.47
N PHE A 29 -7.68 -13.62 5.35
CA PHE A 29 -7.35 -12.59 6.32
C PHE A 29 -6.57 -11.43 5.71
N ALA A 30 -5.74 -11.69 4.71
CA ALA A 30 -4.95 -10.67 4.03
C ALA A 30 -5.81 -9.64 3.27
N HIS A 31 -7.05 -10.00 2.89
CA HIS A 31 -7.98 -9.05 2.27
C HIS A 31 -8.44 -7.94 3.22
N TYR A 32 -8.55 -8.20 4.54
CA TYR A 32 -9.02 -7.20 5.52
C TYR A 32 -8.15 -5.95 5.58
N PRO A 33 -6.83 -6.04 5.82
CA PRO A 33 -5.98 -4.87 5.82
C PRO A 33 -5.98 -4.18 4.45
N SER A 34 -6.03 -4.93 3.34
CA SER A 34 -6.06 -4.32 2.00
C SER A 34 -7.29 -3.44 1.81
N VAL A 35 -8.47 -3.94 2.20
CA VAL A 35 -9.72 -3.16 2.19
C VAL A 35 -9.63 -1.94 3.09
N TYR A 36 -9.14 -2.13 4.31
CA TYR A 36 -8.95 -1.04 5.26
C TYR A 36 -8.11 0.09 4.63
N PHE A 37 -6.94 -0.23 4.08
CA PHE A 37 -6.05 0.77 3.48
C PHE A 37 -6.65 1.42 2.24
N THR A 38 -7.28 0.65 1.35
CA THR A 38 -7.92 1.22 0.15
C THR A 38 -9.00 2.22 0.56
N TRP A 39 -9.87 1.86 1.50
CA TRP A 39 -10.96 2.72 1.93
C TRP A 39 -10.48 3.93 2.73
N PHE A 40 -9.53 3.73 3.65
CA PHE A 40 -8.84 4.79 4.37
C PHE A 40 -8.25 5.82 3.40
N SER A 41 -7.47 5.36 2.39
CA SER A 41 -6.86 6.24 1.40
C SER A 41 -7.89 6.99 0.55
N LEU A 42 -8.96 6.32 0.12
CA LEU A 42 -10.02 6.94 -0.68
C LEU A 42 -10.75 8.03 0.11
N VAL A 43 -11.21 7.72 1.32
CA VAL A 43 -11.89 8.69 2.19
C VAL A 43 -10.97 9.85 2.53
N TYR A 44 -9.71 9.59 2.86
CA TYR A 44 -8.75 10.65 3.13
C TYR A 44 -8.55 11.56 1.92
N MET A 45 -8.35 10.98 0.72
CA MET A 45 -8.23 11.75 -0.52
C MET A 45 -9.49 12.57 -0.80
N LEU A 46 -10.68 11.99 -0.63
CA LEU A 46 -11.95 12.68 -0.82
C LEU A 46 -12.10 13.86 0.15
N CYS A 47 -11.77 13.68 1.43
CA CYS A 47 -11.79 14.77 2.42
C CYS A 47 -10.84 15.90 2.01
N THR A 48 -9.63 15.58 1.53
CA THR A 48 -8.66 16.60 1.08
C THR A 48 -9.05 17.27 -0.23
N LEU A 49 -9.80 16.59 -1.10
CA LEU A 49 -10.30 17.14 -2.36
C LEU A 49 -11.47 18.10 -2.13
N LEU A 50 -12.40 17.73 -1.24
CA LEU A 50 -13.58 18.54 -0.93
C LEU A 50 -13.25 19.82 -0.16
N HIS A 51 -12.18 19.81 0.62
CA HIS A 51 -11.74 20.97 1.40
C HIS A 51 -10.26 21.23 1.15
N PRO A 52 -9.91 21.84 0.01
CA PRO A 52 -8.53 22.18 -0.27
C PRO A 52 -8.00 23.13 0.83
N PRO A 53 -6.72 23.02 1.22
CA PRO A 53 -6.13 23.89 2.21
C PRO A 53 -6.23 25.34 1.72
N VAL A 54 -6.99 26.17 2.45
CA VAL A 54 -7.13 27.59 2.14
C VAL A 54 -5.83 28.28 2.58
N LEU A 55 -5.11 28.84 1.60
CA LEU A 55 -3.83 29.54 1.81
C LEU A 55 -3.91 30.71 2.82
N ALA A 56 -5.11 31.22 3.10
CA ALA A 56 -5.34 32.35 4.01
C ALA A 56 -5.65 31.96 5.47
N SER A 57 -5.87 30.68 5.78
CA SER A 57 -6.16 30.24 7.16
C SER A 57 -4.87 30.05 7.96
N GLY A 58 -4.80 30.62 9.16
CA GLY A 58 -3.62 30.52 10.03
C GLY A 58 -3.12 29.08 10.21
N ARG A 59 -1.80 28.91 10.37
CA ARG A 59 -1.10 27.61 10.43
C ARG A 59 -1.75 26.59 11.38
N GLY A 60 -2.38 27.04 12.46
CA GLY A 60 -3.08 26.20 13.43
C GLY A 60 -4.36 25.53 12.90
N ASP A 61 -5.16 26.23 12.10
CA ASP A 61 -6.44 25.70 11.60
C ASP A 61 -6.23 24.54 10.62
N ASN A 62 -5.16 24.62 9.82
CA ASN A 62 -4.78 23.57 8.88
C ASN A 62 -4.37 22.27 9.59
N ILE A 63 -3.71 22.36 10.76
CA ILE A 63 -3.33 21.18 11.56
C ILE A 63 -4.59 20.50 12.11
N ARG A 64 -5.51 21.27 12.70
CA ARG A 64 -6.76 20.75 13.27
C ARG A 64 -7.62 20.06 12.20
N ARG A 65 -7.78 20.67 11.01
CA ARG A 65 -8.54 20.08 9.90
C ARG A 65 -7.93 18.77 9.40
N ARG A 66 -6.60 18.72 9.24
CA ARG A 66 -5.91 17.47 8.84
C ARG A 66 -6.09 16.36 9.86
N ALA A 67 -6.05 16.67 11.15
CA ALA A 67 -6.32 15.70 12.21
C ALA A 67 -7.76 15.17 12.14
N ILE A 68 -8.75 16.04 11.86
CA ILE A 68 -10.15 15.64 11.68
C ILE A 68 -10.31 14.73 10.45
N TYR A 69 -9.73 15.07 9.30
CA TYR A 69 -9.80 14.23 8.10
C TYR A 69 -9.14 12.87 8.31
N LEU A 70 -8.00 12.85 9.02
CA LEU A 70 -7.34 11.61 9.40
C LEU A 70 -8.23 10.75 10.31
N ALA A 71 -8.85 11.35 11.33
CA ALA A 71 -9.76 10.64 12.24
C ALA A 71 -10.98 10.05 11.49
N ILE A 72 -11.60 10.82 10.59
CA ILE A 72 -12.70 10.35 9.75
C ILE A 72 -12.25 9.18 8.87
N ALA A 73 -11.10 9.29 8.22
CA ALA A 73 -10.56 8.23 7.38
C ALA A 73 -10.27 6.94 8.18
N ILE A 74 -9.71 7.05 9.39
CA ILE A 74 -9.48 5.91 10.28
C ILE A 74 -10.80 5.23 10.64
N LEU A 75 -11.79 6.00 11.09
CA LEU A 75 -13.10 5.48 11.50
C LEU A 75 -13.82 4.79 10.35
N GLN A 76 -13.79 5.39 9.15
CA GLN A 76 -14.40 4.80 7.95
C GLN A 76 -13.63 3.56 7.47
N GLY A 77 -12.31 3.55 7.56
CA GLY A 77 -11.51 2.35 7.26
C GLY A 77 -11.89 1.19 8.17
N LEU A 78 -11.98 1.44 9.48
CA LEU A 78 -12.38 0.44 10.48
C LEU A 78 -13.81 -0.06 10.25
N SER A 79 -14.75 0.84 9.93
CA SER A 79 -16.13 0.45 9.64
C SER A 79 -16.20 -0.49 8.43
N MET A 80 -15.47 -0.21 7.35
CA MET A 80 -15.42 -1.10 6.19
C MET A 80 -14.75 -2.44 6.48
N MET A 81 -13.69 -2.46 7.29
CA MET A 81 -13.07 -3.70 7.74
C MET A 81 -14.05 -4.57 8.54
N LEU A 82 -14.83 -3.97 9.45
CA LEU A 82 -15.86 -4.65 10.26
C LEU A 82 -17.03 -5.15 9.41
N ILE A 83 -17.60 -4.30 8.55
CA ILE A 83 -18.65 -4.68 7.60
C ILE A 83 -18.20 -5.89 6.80
N SER A 84 -16.95 -5.90 6.36
CA SER A 84 -16.44 -7.00 5.59
C SER A 84 -16.27 -8.31 6.35
N SER A 85 -15.91 -8.22 7.62
CA SER A 85 -15.83 -9.38 8.52
C SER A 85 -17.21 -9.99 8.74
N CYS A 86 -18.25 -9.15 8.83
CA CYS A 86 -19.64 -9.60 8.91
C CYS A 86 -20.11 -10.27 7.62
N LEU A 87 -19.82 -9.67 6.45
CA LEU A 87 -20.22 -10.23 5.15
C LEU A 87 -19.56 -11.59 4.86
N LEU A 88 -18.33 -11.80 5.34
CA LEU A 88 -17.66 -13.10 5.22
C LEU A 88 -18.32 -14.22 6.02
N LYS A 89 -18.91 -13.91 7.18
CA LYS A 89 -19.66 -14.90 7.99
C LYS A 89 -20.97 -15.32 7.33
N GLN A 90 -21.58 -14.43 6.53
CA GLN A 90 -22.93 -14.60 6.01
C GLN A 90 -23.04 -15.45 4.73
N GLY A 91 -21.99 -16.21 4.37
CA GLY A 91 -21.99 -17.07 3.18
C GLY A 91 -21.84 -16.34 1.83
N ARG A 92 -21.80 -15.00 1.80
CA ARG A 92 -21.54 -14.16 0.60
C ARG A 92 -20.05 -14.09 0.24
N GLY A 93 -19.31 -15.18 0.45
CA GLY A 93 -17.84 -15.22 0.37
C GLY A 93 -17.26 -14.83 -1.00
N ASN A 94 -17.99 -15.06 -2.09
CA ASN A 94 -17.49 -14.81 -3.45
C ASN A 94 -17.37 -13.31 -3.78
N LEU A 95 -18.39 -12.50 -3.45
CA LEU A 95 -18.35 -11.05 -3.68
C LEU A 95 -17.25 -10.39 -2.83
N TRP A 96 -17.13 -10.82 -1.58
CA TRP A 96 -16.10 -10.28 -0.70
C TRP A 96 -14.68 -10.63 -1.18
N ALA A 97 -14.46 -11.89 -1.59
CA ALA A 97 -13.17 -12.30 -2.13
C ALA A 97 -12.82 -11.56 -3.43
N VAL A 98 -13.82 -11.21 -4.26
CA VAL A 98 -13.59 -10.35 -5.43
C VAL A 98 -13.18 -8.94 -4.99
N PHE A 99 -13.93 -8.32 -4.08
CA PHE A 99 -13.64 -6.97 -3.61
C PHE A 99 -12.27 -6.87 -2.92
N GLY A 100 -11.94 -7.81 -2.04
CA GLY A 100 -10.63 -7.89 -1.39
C GLY A 100 -9.48 -8.08 -2.39
N ARG A 101 -9.71 -8.80 -3.50
CA ARG A 101 -8.74 -8.90 -4.61
C ARG A 101 -8.62 -7.59 -5.37
N VAL A 102 -9.72 -6.86 -5.61
CA VAL A 102 -9.68 -5.54 -6.23
C VAL A 102 -8.85 -4.57 -5.38
N CYS A 103 -9.10 -4.51 -4.07
CA CYS A 103 -8.32 -3.65 -3.16
C CYS A 103 -6.83 -4.02 -3.14
N LEU A 104 -6.50 -5.31 -3.01
CA LEU A 104 -5.12 -5.78 -3.02
C LEU A 104 -4.42 -5.52 -4.36
N GLY A 105 -5.10 -5.77 -5.48
CA GLY A 105 -4.60 -5.51 -6.83
C GLY A 105 -4.36 -4.02 -7.07
N GLY A 106 -5.30 -3.18 -6.67
CA GLY A 106 -5.17 -1.73 -6.75
C GLY A 106 -4.00 -1.21 -5.93
N LEU A 107 -3.90 -1.59 -4.65
CA LEU A 107 -2.81 -1.15 -3.75
C LEU A 107 -1.44 -1.66 -4.20
N SER A 108 -1.35 -2.91 -4.66
CA SER A 108 -0.09 -3.44 -5.18
C SER A 108 0.32 -2.79 -6.50
N GLY A 109 -0.63 -2.50 -7.39
CA GLY A 109 -0.37 -1.77 -8.62
C GLY A 109 0.02 -0.31 -8.41
N THR A 110 -0.58 0.39 -7.43
CA THR A 110 -0.12 1.73 -7.05
C THR A 110 1.24 1.69 -6.36
N SER A 111 1.53 0.68 -5.55
CA SER A 111 2.87 0.49 -4.98
C SER A 111 3.92 0.24 -6.08
N LEU A 112 3.57 -0.59 -7.07
CA LEU A 112 4.42 -0.85 -8.23
C LEU A 112 4.66 0.41 -9.07
N SER A 113 3.65 1.26 -9.26
CA SER A 113 3.83 2.50 -10.00
C SER A 113 4.79 3.44 -9.27
N PHE A 114 4.75 3.52 -7.94
CA PHE A 114 5.73 4.29 -7.17
C PHE A 114 7.14 3.74 -7.36
N TYR A 115 7.31 2.41 -7.41
CA TYR A 115 8.61 1.82 -7.73
C TYR A 115 9.11 2.17 -9.13
N LEU A 116 8.25 2.10 -10.14
CA LEU A 116 8.65 2.44 -11.51
C LEU A 116 9.00 3.92 -11.64
N LEU A 117 8.20 4.77 -11.01
CA LEU A 117 8.32 6.21 -11.15
C LEU A 117 9.52 6.77 -10.39
N ALA A 118 9.89 6.17 -9.26
CA ALA A 118 11.05 6.62 -8.50
C ALA A 118 12.38 6.01 -8.97
N MET A 119 12.38 5.00 -9.85
CA MET A 119 13.58 4.54 -10.55
C MET A 119 14.08 5.51 -11.63
N SER A 120 13.25 6.44 -12.07
CA SER A 120 13.67 7.44 -13.03
C SER A 120 14.33 8.62 -12.32
N GLY A 121 15.67 8.63 -12.28
CA GLY A 121 16.48 9.70 -11.69
C GLY A 121 16.16 11.11 -12.23
N ASN A 122 16.51 12.13 -11.43
CA ASN A 122 16.47 13.57 -11.73
C ASN A 122 15.30 14.05 -12.62
N GLY A 123 14.07 13.77 -12.19
CA GLY A 123 12.85 14.30 -12.84
C GLY A 123 11.68 13.32 -12.90
N GLY A 124 11.94 12.01 -12.76
CA GLY A 124 10.93 10.98 -12.98
C GLY A 124 10.65 10.74 -14.46
N LEU A 125 10.15 9.54 -14.81
CA LEU A 125 9.92 9.13 -16.21
C LEU A 125 8.90 10.05 -16.88
N VAL A 126 8.05 10.63 -16.03
CA VAL A 126 7.02 11.58 -16.37
C VAL A 126 7.04 12.72 -15.35
N GLN A 127 7.32 13.93 -15.81
CA GLN A 127 7.37 15.14 -14.95
C GLN A 127 5.98 15.74 -14.70
N HIS A 128 5.06 15.58 -15.66
CA HIS A 128 3.70 16.09 -15.55
C HIS A 128 2.86 15.25 -14.58
N ALA A 129 2.15 15.91 -13.67
CA ALA A 129 1.33 15.27 -12.64
C ALA A 129 0.28 14.31 -13.25
N GLY A 130 -0.36 14.72 -14.35
CA GLY A 130 -1.35 13.91 -15.04
C GLY A 130 -0.79 12.57 -15.54
N GLY A 131 0.42 12.55 -16.09
CA GLY A 131 1.00 11.30 -16.57
C GLY A 131 1.54 10.41 -15.44
N ARG A 132 2.00 10.97 -14.31
CA ARG A 132 2.28 10.18 -13.09
C ARG A 132 1.03 9.48 -12.56
N ALA A 133 -0.09 10.21 -12.50
CA ALA A 133 -1.38 9.65 -12.12
C ALA A 133 -1.84 8.59 -13.15
N GLY A 134 -1.66 8.85 -14.45
CA GLY A 134 -1.95 7.89 -15.51
C GLY A 134 -1.21 6.57 -15.35
N ILE A 135 0.10 6.61 -15.06
CA ILE A 135 0.90 5.40 -14.79
C ILE A 135 0.39 4.67 -13.53
N ALA A 136 0.07 5.40 -12.46
CA ALA A 136 -0.47 4.79 -11.25
C ALA A 136 -1.81 4.08 -11.49
N VAL A 137 -2.73 4.73 -12.23
CA VAL A 137 -4.02 4.15 -12.59
C VAL A 137 -3.84 2.94 -13.51
N ALA A 138 -2.94 3.02 -14.50
CA ALA A 138 -2.66 1.91 -15.41
C ALA A 138 -2.09 0.69 -14.66
N CYS A 139 -1.08 0.88 -13.81
CA CYS A 139 -0.52 -0.22 -13.00
C CYS A 139 -1.55 -0.81 -12.04
N ALA A 140 -2.37 0.03 -11.38
CA ALA A 140 -3.46 -0.42 -10.51
C ALA A 140 -4.50 -1.25 -11.28
N ALA A 141 -4.90 -0.81 -12.47
CA ALA A 141 -5.85 -1.52 -13.33
C ALA A 141 -5.29 -2.87 -13.80
N VAL A 142 -4.05 -2.88 -14.32
CA VAL A 142 -3.37 -4.11 -14.78
C VAL A 142 -3.27 -5.12 -13.64
N MET A 143 -2.71 -4.73 -12.49
CA MET A 143 -2.56 -5.64 -11.34
C MET A 143 -3.90 -6.13 -10.80
N THR A 144 -4.93 -5.28 -10.80
CA THR A 144 -6.30 -5.68 -10.44
C THR A 144 -6.86 -6.72 -11.39
N ILE A 145 -6.83 -6.45 -12.70
CA ILE A 145 -7.32 -7.37 -13.74
C ILE A 145 -6.57 -8.71 -13.64
N THR A 146 -5.24 -8.69 -13.61
CA THR A 146 -4.44 -9.92 -13.57
C THR A 146 -4.70 -10.71 -12.28
N LEU A 147 -4.92 -10.06 -11.13
CA LEU A 147 -5.27 -10.72 -9.87
C LEU A 147 -6.69 -11.31 -9.86
N LEU A 148 -7.64 -10.68 -10.57
CA LEU A 148 -9.00 -11.21 -10.73
C LEU A 148 -9.03 -12.48 -11.59
N TYR A 149 -8.30 -12.49 -12.71
CA TYR A 149 -8.24 -13.63 -13.63
C TYR A 149 -7.32 -14.77 -13.14
N LEU A 150 -6.23 -14.44 -12.43
CA LEU A 150 -5.21 -15.41 -12.00
C LEU A 150 -4.99 -15.39 -10.48
N PRO A 151 -6.03 -15.57 -9.64
CA PRO A 151 -5.94 -15.34 -8.19
C PRO A 151 -4.87 -16.20 -7.52
N GLY A 152 -4.76 -17.49 -7.86
CA GLY A 152 -3.78 -18.37 -7.22
C GLY A 152 -2.33 -18.08 -7.59
N ARG A 153 -2.06 -17.50 -8.77
CA ARG A 153 -0.70 -17.19 -9.22
C ARG A 153 -0.28 -15.78 -8.81
N MET A 154 -1.18 -14.82 -8.99
CA MET A 154 -0.88 -13.40 -8.81
C MET A 154 -1.02 -12.93 -7.37
N PHE A 155 -1.80 -13.62 -6.53
CA PHE A 155 -1.96 -13.21 -5.13
C PHE A 155 -0.61 -13.09 -4.42
N SER A 156 0.30 -14.02 -4.70
CA SER A 156 1.62 -14.00 -4.09
C SER A 156 2.45 -12.78 -4.54
N ALA A 157 2.46 -12.49 -5.85
CA ALA A 157 3.15 -11.33 -6.38
C ALA A 157 2.56 -10.01 -5.83
N CYS A 158 1.23 -9.85 -5.84
CA CYS A 158 0.57 -8.64 -5.36
C CYS A 158 0.82 -8.41 -3.87
N SER A 159 0.69 -9.46 -3.04
CA SER A 159 0.94 -9.34 -1.60
C SER A 159 2.41 -9.08 -1.27
N ALA A 160 3.35 -9.65 -2.02
CA ALA A 160 4.78 -9.37 -1.83
C ALA A 160 5.16 -7.93 -2.24
N ILE A 161 4.63 -7.43 -3.36
CA ILE A 161 4.81 -6.03 -3.80
C ILE A 161 4.26 -5.07 -2.74
N LEU A 162 3.02 -5.29 -2.27
CA LEU A 162 2.43 -4.45 -1.23
C LEU A 162 3.19 -4.56 0.10
N GLY A 163 3.56 -5.78 0.50
CA GLY A 163 4.25 -6.05 1.76
C GLY A 163 5.63 -5.43 1.83
N SER A 164 6.43 -5.53 0.75
CA SER A 164 7.72 -4.86 0.66
C SER A 164 7.59 -3.35 0.78
N TYR A 165 6.59 -2.76 0.13
CA TYR A 165 6.36 -1.32 0.14
C TYR A 165 5.97 -0.83 1.54
N VAL A 166 5.05 -1.54 2.19
CA VAL A 166 4.60 -1.24 3.56
C VAL A 166 5.72 -1.45 4.58
N LEU A 167 6.56 -2.49 4.40
CA LEU A 167 7.72 -2.73 5.26
C LEU A 167 8.73 -1.57 5.17
N VAL A 168 9.06 -1.15 3.95
CA VAL A 168 10.00 -0.06 3.70
C VAL A 168 9.46 1.28 4.21
N LEU A 169 8.16 1.53 4.07
CA LEU A 169 7.50 2.68 4.73
C LEU A 169 7.61 2.61 6.25
N GLY A 170 7.47 1.42 6.85
CA GLY A 170 7.64 1.23 8.30
C GLY A 170 9.07 1.53 8.75
N ILE A 171 10.06 1.04 8.00
CA ILE A 171 11.48 1.32 8.24
C ILE A 171 11.76 2.82 8.12
N ASP A 172 11.23 3.50 7.09
CA ASP A 172 11.42 4.94 6.93
C ASP A 172 10.78 5.75 8.06
N CYS A 173 9.59 5.37 8.54
CA CYS A 173 8.96 5.97 9.72
C CYS A 173 9.85 5.90 10.97
N PHE A 174 10.64 4.83 11.10
CA PHE A 174 11.54 4.61 12.23
C PHE A 174 12.91 5.28 12.04
N ALA A 175 13.56 5.05 10.90
CA ALA A 175 14.93 5.44 10.60
C ALA A 175 15.07 6.81 9.92
N ARG A 176 13.97 7.44 9.49
CA ARG A 176 13.94 8.76 8.83
C ARG A 176 14.83 8.85 7.60
N THR A 177 14.79 7.82 6.76
CA THR A 177 15.61 7.75 5.55
C THR A 177 15.22 8.77 4.46
N GLY A 178 14.06 9.42 4.61
CA GLY A 178 13.56 10.47 3.71
C GLY A 178 12.62 9.94 2.63
N TYR A 179 12.31 8.65 2.62
CA TYR A 179 11.50 7.99 1.59
C TYR A 179 10.05 8.51 1.54
N ILE A 180 9.44 8.79 2.69
CA ILE A 180 8.10 9.42 2.75
C ILE A 180 8.12 10.83 2.17
N ASN A 181 9.21 11.60 2.36
CA ASN A 181 9.32 12.93 1.77
C ASN A 181 9.43 12.82 0.25
N HIS A 182 10.19 11.85 -0.25
CA HIS A 182 10.26 11.54 -1.67
C HIS A 182 8.87 11.22 -2.25
N LEU A 183 8.07 10.41 -1.56
CA LEU A 183 6.69 10.12 -1.98
C LEU A 183 5.80 11.36 -1.93
N ALA A 184 5.93 12.21 -0.92
CA ALA A 184 5.13 13.43 -0.78
C ALA A 184 5.41 14.44 -1.91
N VAL A 185 6.66 14.53 -2.36
CA VAL A 185 7.02 15.34 -3.54
C VAL A 185 6.46 14.68 -4.81
N PHE A 186 6.54 13.34 -4.89
CA PHE A 186 6.03 12.60 -6.03
C PHE A 186 4.53 12.83 -6.28
N THR A 187 3.73 12.79 -5.20
CA THR A 187 2.29 13.04 -5.22
C THR A 187 1.90 14.51 -5.22
N ARG A 188 2.88 15.44 -5.21
CA ARG A 188 2.68 16.89 -5.01
C ARG A 188 1.88 17.23 -3.75
N CYS A 189 1.89 16.36 -2.74
CA CYS A 189 1.29 16.68 -1.44
C CYS A 189 2.02 17.82 -0.71
N ARG A 190 3.25 18.14 -1.13
CA ARG A 190 4.02 19.28 -0.64
C ARG A 190 4.70 19.99 -1.82
N PRO A 191 4.11 21.08 -2.35
CA PRO A 191 4.73 21.85 -3.43
C PRO A 191 5.99 22.61 -2.98
N ASP A 192 6.15 22.80 -1.66
CA ASP A 192 7.19 23.64 -1.06
C ASP A 192 8.54 22.91 -0.85
N ILE A 193 8.63 21.63 -1.23
CA ILE A 193 9.85 20.82 -1.05
C ILE A 193 10.49 20.61 -2.43
N GLU A 194 11.60 21.30 -2.68
CA GLU A 194 12.45 21.02 -3.83
C GLU A 194 13.09 19.64 -3.67
N TYR A 195 12.90 18.82 -4.70
CA TYR A 195 13.40 17.45 -4.71
C TYR A 195 14.90 17.44 -5.01
N HIS A 196 15.70 17.00 -4.05
CA HIS A 196 17.04 16.52 -4.31
C HIS A 196 17.02 15.00 -4.15
N ALA A 197 17.41 14.29 -5.20
CA ALA A 197 17.50 12.84 -5.23
C ALA A 197 18.61 12.39 -4.26
N GLU A 198 18.28 12.27 -2.98
CA GLU A 198 19.19 11.69 -2.00
C GLU A 198 19.40 10.21 -2.33
N HIS A 199 20.67 9.79 -2.36
CA HIS A 199 21.07 8.41 -2.65
C HIS A 199 20.42 7.39 -1.70
N SER A 200 20.03 7.82 -0.49
CA SER A 200 19.31 7.02 0.50
C SER A 200 17.96 6.51 -0.01
N GLY A 201 17.19 7.34 -0.72
CA GLY A 201 15.87 6.98 -1.22
C GLY A 201 15.92 5.91 -2.32
N MET A 202 16.89 6.03 -3.23
CA MET A 202 17.10 5.04 -4.30
C MET A 202 17.52 3.68 -3.74
N LEU A 203 18.40 3.67 -2.73
CA LEU A 203 18.82 2.44 -2.05
C LEU A 203 17.63 1.74 -1.39
N LEU A 204 16.80 2.49 -0.65
CA LEU A 204 15.63 1.93 0.03
C LEU A 204 14.65 1.26 -0.94
N GLN A 205 14.52 1.85 -2.12
CA GLN A 205 13.67 1.35 -3.19
C GLN A 205 14.22 0.09 -3.86
N ALA A 206 15.53 0.02 -4.07
CA ALA A 206 16.20 -1.20 -4.52
C ALA A 206 16.01 -2.33 -3.50
N VAL A 207 16.15 -2.04 -2.21
CA VAL A 207 15.88 -2.99 -1.12
C VAL A 207 14.42 -3.45 -1.15
N ALA A 208 13.47 -2.53 -1.36
CA ALA A 208 12.05 -2.85 -1.48
C ALA A 208 11.78 -3.84 -2.63
N LEU A 209 12.40 -3.63 -3.80
CA LEU A 209 12.25 -4.51 -4.95
C LEU A 209 12.82 -5.90 -4.68
N VAL A 210 14.00 -5.98 -4.06
CA VAL A 210 14.61 -7.26 -3.68
C VAL A 210 13.73 -8.01 -2.68
N LEU A 211 13.17 -7.31 -1.69
CA LEU A 211 12.22 -7.88 -0.73
C LEU A 211 10.93 -8.35 -1.41
N ALA A 212 10.42 -7.64 -2.41
CA ALA A 212 9.25 -8.07 -3.18
C ALA A 212 9.52 -9.39 -3.92
N MET A 213 10.69 -9.50 -4.57
CA MET A 213 11.10 -10.72 -5.27
C MET A 213 11.28 -11.90 -4.31
N LEU A 214 11.98 -11.69 -3.19
CA LEU A 214 12.19 -12.70 -2.15
C LEU A 214 10.86 -13.14 -1.51
N GLY A 215 9.99 -12.20 -1.16
CA GLY A 215 8.67 -12.49 -0.59
C GLY A 215 7.80 -13.31 -1.55
N GLY A 216 7.77 -12.94 -2.83
CA GLY A 216 7.06 -13.70 -3.87
C GLY A 216 7.60 -15.12 -4.01
N PHE A 217 8.92 -15.27 -4.01
CA PHE A 217 9.57 -16.59 -4.08
C PHE A 217 9.24 -17.46 -2.87
N ILE A 218 9.38 -16.94 -1.64
CA ILE A 218 9.09 -17.65 -0.39
C ILE A 218 7.64 -18.12 -0.35
N GLN A 219 6.70 -17.23 -0.66
CA GLN A 219 5.28 -17.57 -0.68
C GLN A 219 4.96 -18.63 -1.73
N ARG A 220 5.56 -18.53 -2.92
CA ARG A 220 5.38 -19.52 -3.98
C ARG A 220 5.92 -20.88 -3.58
N LEU A 221 7.11 -20.93 -2.97
CA LEU A 221 7.71 -22.16 -2.45
C LEU A 221 6.81 -22.79 -1.37
N CYS A 222 6.33 -22.00 -0.41
CA CYS A 222 5.38 -22.45 0.62
C CYS A 222 4.08 -23.02 0.02
N ALA A 223 3.57 -22.40 -1.05
CA ALA A 223 2.39 -22.90 -1.76
C ALA A 223 2.64 -24.29 -2.40
N LEU A 224 3.81 -24.47 -3.02
CA LEU A 224 4.20 -25.72 -3.66
C LEU A 224 4.42 -26.85 -2.66
N LEU A 225 5.11 -26.58 -1.55
CA LEU A 225 5.34 -27.56 -0.49
C LEU A 225 4.03 -28.05 0.13
N ARG A 226 3.06 -27.14 0.32
CA ARG A 226 1.72 -27.51 0.80
C ARG A 226 1.00 -28.44 -0.18
N PHE A 227 1.09 -28.16 -1.48
CA PHE A 227 0.48 -29.00 -2.50
C PHE A 227 1.09 -30.41 -2.50
N ARG A 228 2.41 -30.52 -2.35
CA ARG A 228 3.11 -31.80 -2.27
C ARG A 228 2.68 -32.63 -1.05
N ASN A 229 2.56 -32.00 0.12
CA ASN A 229 2.14 -32.71 1.34
C ASN A 229 0.69 -33.22 1.27
N VAL A 230 -0.19 -32.51 0.56
CA VAL A 230 -1.58 -32.97 0.33
C VAL A 230 -1.61 -34.18 -0.61
N LEU A 231 -0.70 -34.26 -1.58
CA LEU A 231 -0.58 -35.41 -2.48
C LEU A 231 0.07 -36.63 -1.81
N ALA A 232 1.02 -36.43 -0.89
CA ALA A 232 1.71 -37.52 -0.20
C ALA A 232 0.92 -38.14 0.96
N GLY A 233 -0.16 -37.47 1.42
CA GLY A 233 -1.04 -37.94 2.49
C GLY A 233 -2.32 -38.65 2.00
N ARG A 234 -2.34 -39.06 0.74
CA ARG A 234 -3.32 -39.96 0.12
C ARG A 234 -2.59 -41.15 -0.49
#